data_AF-A0A7J4JF87-F1
#
_entry.id   AF-A0A7J4JF87-F1
#
_cell.length_a   1.000
_cell.length_b   1.000
_cell.length_c   1.000
_cell.angle_alpha   90.00
_cell.angle_beta   90.00
_cell.angle_gamma   90.00
#
_symmetry.space_group_name_H-M   'P 1'
#
loop_
_entity.id
_entity.type
_entity.pdbx_description
1 polymer ?
#
loop_
_entity_poly.entity_id
_entity_poly.type
_entity_poly.pdbx_seq_one_letter_code
_entity_poly.pdbx_strand_id
1 'polypeptide(L)'
;MYSRPLRLGGEQHEEPRTQARAPAHHHRGHDDEIAKPPLIKAYLLALSKAVKMKALRKPHAYVAGDMGYGGWIHWATSGAHFYSYPAEHTHPTNPPLFTVDAYTCKPFSARKSVAFTRRYLKARHLEWKEIEI
;
A
#
# COMPACT_ATOMS: atom_id res chain seq x y z
N MET A 1 56.30 35.88 -42.25
CA MET A 1 55.06 36.67 -42.34
C MET A 1 53.89 35.74 -42.06
N TYR A 2 53.09 36.05 -41.03
CA TYR A 2 51.65 35.75 -40.82
C TYR A 2 51.14 34.31 -41.08
N SER A 3 50.37 33.61 -40.25
CA SER A 3 49.55 33.92 -39.06
C SER A 3 49.11 32.60 -38.40
N ARG A 4 48.92 32.61 -37.08
CA ARG A 4 48.11 31.60 -36.35
C ARG A 4 46.61 31.80 -36.64
N PRO A 5 45.80 30.73 -36.57
CA PRO A 5 44.51 30.82 -35.89
C PRO A 5 44.37 29.70 -34.83
N LEU A 6 44.16 30.07 -33.57
CA LEU A 6 42.87 30.15 -32.86
C LEU A 6 42.37 28.76 -32.39
N ARG A 7 42.65 28.47 -31.12
CA ARG A 7 41.92 27.50 -30.30
C ARG A 7 40.45 27.92 -30.26
N LEU A 8 39.55 27.02 -30.65
CA LEU A 8 38.16 27.08 -30.22
C LEU A 8 37.97 25.93 -29.23
N GLY A 9 37.92 26.31 -27.94
CA GLY A 9 37.46 25.41 -26.89
C GLY A 9 35.96 25.19 -27.10
N GLY A 10 35.58 23.95 -27.39
CA GLY A 10 34.19 23.53 -27.30
C GLY A 10 33.85 23.29 -25.85
N GLU A 11 33.07 24.19 -25.26
CA GLU A 11 32.39 23.96 -23.99
C GLU A 11 31.44 22.77 -24.17
N GLN A 12 31.71 21.67 -23.48
CA GLN A 12 30.77 20.56 -23.37
C GLN A 12 29.64 21.01 -22.45
N HIS A 13 28.53 21.42 -23.05
CA HIS A 13 27.29 21.70 -22.34
C HIS A 13 26.69 20.36 -21.91
N GLU A 14 26.94 19.96 -20.67
CA GLU A 14 26.37 18.75 -20.07
C GLU A 14 24.91 19.04 -19.66
N GLU A 15 23.94 18.49 -20.40
CA GLU A 15 22.53 18.59 -20.02
C GLU A 15 22.26 17.85 -18.70
N PRO A 16 21.51 18.45 -17.75
CA PRO A 16 21.18 17.74 -16.52
C PRO A 16 20.17 16.63 -16.81
N ARG A 17 20.60 15.38 -16.59
CA ARG A 17 19.71 14.21 -16.53
C ARG A 17 18.66 14.43 -15.46
N THR A 18 17.47 14.85 -15.90
CA THR A 18 16.29 14.91 -15.04
C THR A 18 15.88 13.47 -14.71
N GLN A 19 16.32 12.97 -13.55
CA GLN A 19 15.76 11.75 -12.98
C GLN A 19 14.31 12.02 -12.60
N ALA A 20 13.38 11.55 -13.42
CA ALA A 20 11.98 11.48 -13.05
C ALA A 20 11.84 10.55 -11.83
N ARG A 21 11.77 11.14 -10.63
CA ARG A 21 11.36 10.43 -9.42
C ARG A 21 9.94 9.91 -9.62
N ALA A 22 9.75 8.60 -9.47
CA ALA A 22 8.42 8.01 -9.34
C ALA A 22 7.63 8.75 -8.23
N PRO A 23 6.31 8.99 -8.41
CA PRO A 23 5.55 9.75 -7.44
C PRO A 23 5.58 9.02 -6.10
N ALA A 24 6.19 9.66 -5.10
CA ALA A 24 6.01 9.27 -3.72
C ALA A 24 4.53 9.54 -3.40
N HIS A 25 3.70 8.49 -3.41
CA HIS A 25 2.34 8.57 -2.91
C HIS A 25 2.42 8.91 -1.42
N HIS A 26 2.37 10.20 -1.13
CA HIS A 26 2.26 10.72 0.22
C HIS A 26 0.85 10.40 0.71
N HIS A 27 0.62 9.16 1.16
CA HIS A 27 -0.61 8.80 1.84
C HIS A 27 -0.62 9.55 3.17
N ARG A 28 -1.42 10.64 3.23
CA ARG A 28 -1.84 11.25 4.50
C ARG A 28 -2.33 10.14 5.43
N GLY A 29 -2.04 10.27 6.72
CA GLY A 29 -2.49 9.29 7.72
C GLY A 29 -3.99 9.08 7.61
N HIS A 30 -4.41 7.81 7.64
CA HIS A 30 -5.82 7.42 7.61
C HIS A 30 -6.37 7.19 9.01
N ASP A 31 -5.65 7.67 10.02
CA ASP A 31 -5.94 7.49 11.44
C ASP A 31 -7.36 7.99 11.80
N ASP A 32 -7.89 8.93 11.02
CA ASP A 32 -9.23 9.50 11.15
C ASP A 32 -10.11 9.34 9.88
N GLU A 33 -9.59 8.75 8.79
CA GLU A 33 -10.33 8.58 7.52
C GLU A 33 -10.57 7.09 7.21
N ILE A 34 -11.83 6.75 6.94
CA ILE A 34 -12.22 5.41 6.50
C ILE A 34 -11.45 4.98 5.23
N ALA A 35 -10.99 3.73 5.18
CA ALA A 35 -10.26 3.22 4.03
C ALA A 35 -11.21 2.97 2.85
N LYS A 36 -11.04 3.76 1.78
CA LYS A 36 -11.86 3.69 0.55
C LYS A 36 -11.28 2.69 -0.47
N PRO A 37 -12.04 2.28 -1.51
CA PRO A 37 -11.64 1.23 -2.45
C PRO A 37 -10.27 1.40 -3.12
N PRO A 38 -9.80 2.62 -3.50
CA PRO A 38 -8.45 2.79 -4.04
C PRO A 38 -7.36 2.41 -3.03
N LEU A 39 -7.50 2.83 -1.76
CA LEU A 39 -6.55 2.46 -0.71
C LEU A 39 -6.61 0.96 -0.42
N ILE A 40 -7.81 0.37 -0.34
CA ILE A 40 -7.97 -1.07 -0.10
C ILE A 40 -7.22 -1.88 -1.16
N LYS A 41 -7.40 -1.53 -2.45
CA LYS A 41 -6.68 -2.17 -3.56
C LYS A 41 -5.16 -1.99 -3.45
N ALA A 42 -4.70 -0.78 -3.14
CA ALA A 42 -3.27 -0.50 -2.99
C ALA A 42 -2.66 -1.28 -1.82
N TYR A 43 -3.35 -1.32 -0.68
CA TYR A 43 -2.97 -2.07 0.51
C TYR A 43 -2.87 -3.58 0.22
N LEU A 44 -3.91 -4.19 -0.35
CA LEU A 44 -3.93 -5.64 -0.62
C LEU A 44 -2.80 -6.06 -1.56
N LEU A 45 -2.50 -5.26 -2.59
CA LEU A 45 -1.39 -5.52 -3.48
C LEU A 45 -0.03 -5.34 -2.78
N ALA A 46 0.11 -4.34 -1.91
CA ALA A 46 1.34 -4.11 -1.15
C ALA A 46 1.56 -5.16 -0.05
N LEU A 47 0.50 -5.61 0.61
CA LEU A 47 0.53 -6.72 1.57
C LEU A 47 1.06 -7.98 0.91
N SER A 48 0.56 -8.31 -0.28
CA SER A 48 1.03 -9.46 -1.08
C SER A 48 2.55 -9.46 -1.25
N LYS A 49 3.14 -8.29 -1.53
CA LYS A 49 4.59 -8.13 -1.66
C LYS A 49 5.29 -8.28 -0.31
N ALA A 50 4.76 -7.68 0.75
CA ALA A 50 5.32 -7.73 2.09
C ALA A 50 5.40 -9.17 2.65
N VAL A 51 4.37 -9.97 2.38
CA VAL A 51 4.28 -11.38 2.82
C VAL A 51 4.71 -12.39 1.75
N LYS A 52 5.30 -11.92 0.64
CA LYS A 52 5.82 -12.74 -0.47
C LYS A 52 4.80 -13.70 -1.08
N MET A 53 3.53 -13.30 -1.14
CA MET A 53 2.46 -14.09 -1.73
C MET A 53 2.24 -13.69 -3.19
N LYS A 54 2.10 -14.70 -4.06
CA LYS A 54 1.84 -14.50 -5.49
C LYS A 54 0.37 -14.19 -5.71
N ALA A 55 0.05 -12.94 -6.04
CA ALA A 55 -1.29 -12.55 -6.48
C ALA A 55 -1.67 -13.27 -7.78
N LEU A 56 -2.89 -13.82 -7.83
CA LEU A 56 -3.44 -14.47 -9.03
C LEU A 56 -4.09 -13.46 -9.99
N ARG A 57 -4.67 -12.38 -9.43
CA ARG A 57 -5.30 -11.28 -10.17
C ARG A 57 -5.13 -9.97 -9.39
N LYS A 58 -5.50 -8.85 -10.01
CA LYS A 58 -5.60 -7.55 -9.32
C LYS A 58 -6.66 -7.63 -8.20
N PRO A 59 -6.48 -6.91 -7.08
CA PRO A 59 -7.45 -6.90 -5.99
C PRO A 59 -8.78 -6.28 -6.44
N HIS A 60 -9.87 -6.80 -5.88
CA HIS A 60 -11.20 -6.22 -6.00
C HIS A 60 -11.53 -5.40 -4.75
N ALA A 61 -12.29 -4.32 -4.91
CA ALA A 61 -12.85 -3.56 -3.79
C ALA A 61 -14.16 -2.91 -4.24
N TYR A 62 -15.09 -2.77 -3.30
CA TYR A 62 -16.48 -2.41 -3.52
C TYR A 62 -17.03 -1.54 -2.39
N VAL A 63 -18.15 -0.87 -2.67
CA VAL A 63 -18.93 -0.10 -1.70
C VAL A 63 -19.97 -1.02 -1.09
N ALA A 64 -20.09 -1.00 0.25
CA ALA A 64 -21.03 -1.83 1.00
C ALA A 64 -22.18 -0.99 1.59
N GLY A 65 -22.68 -0.01 0.82
CA GLY A 65 -23.70 0.93 1.29
C GLY A 65 -23.18 1.85 2.40
N ASP A 66 -24.01 2.05 3.42
CA ASP A 66 -23.69 2.76 4.66
C ASP A 66 -22.70 2.01 5.55
N MET A 67 -22.58 0.69 5.41
CA MET A 67 -21.69 -0.16 6.20
C MET A 67 -20.19 0.02 5.88
N GLY A 68 -19.84 0.84 4.89
CA GLY A 68 -18.47 1.17 4.52
C GLY A 68 -17.99 0.46 3.25
N TYR A 69 -16.83 -0.21 3.32
CA TYR A 69 -16.15 -0.75 2.13
C TYR A 69 -15.56 -2.14 2.40
N GLY A 70 -15.46 -2.93 1.32
CA GLY A 70 -14.81 -4.23 1.36
C GLY A 70 -13.88 -4.43 0.17
N GLY A 71 -12.99 -5.42 0.28
CA GLY A 71 -12.14 -5.86 -0.81
C GLY A 71 -11.39 -7.14 -0.50
N TRP A 72 -10.87 -7.77 -1.55
CA TRP A 72 -10.14 -9.02 -1.42
C TRP A 72 -9.07 -9.18 -2.50
N ILE A 73 -8.09 -10.04 -2.20
CA ILE A 73 -7.09 -10.51 -3.14
C ILE A 73 -6.90 -12.02 -2.99
N HIS A 74 -6.86 -12.70 -4.13
CA HIS A 74 -6.49 -14.12 -4.17
C HIS A 74 -4.99 -14.27 -4.42
N TRP A 75 -4.37 -15.09 -3.60
CA TRP A 75 -3.01 -15.57 -3.75
C TRP A 75 -3.03 -17.02 -4.24
N ALA A 76 -1.91 -17.50 -4.77
CA ALA A 76 -1.78 -18.92 -5.08
C ALA A 76 -2.00 -19.74 -3.79
N THR A 77 -3.10 -20.51 -3.76
CA THR A 77 -3.56 -21.36 -2.64
C THR A 77 -3.89 -20.61 -1.34
N SER A 78 -4.29 -19.33 -1.40
CA SER A 78 -4.53 -18.48 -0.21
C SER A 78 -5.22 -17.17 -0.58
N GLY A 79 -5.43 -16.27 0.39
CA GLY A 79 -5.93 -14.93 0.09
C GLY A 79 -6.02 -14.03 1.32
N ALA A 80 -6.37 -12.78 1.06
CA ALA A 80 -6.65 -11.81 2.12
C ALA A 80 -7.91 -10.99 1.81
N HIS A 81 -8.64 -10.64 2.86
CA HIS A 81 -9.81 -9.77 2.84
C HIS A 81 -9.52 -8.50 3.64
N PHE A 82 -10.18 -7.41 3.26
CA PHE A 82 -10.13 -6.14 3.94
C PHE A 82 -11.54 -5.60 4.06
N TYR A 83 -11.93 -5.17 5.25
CA TYR A 83 -13.17 -4.42 5.48
C TYR A 83 -12.86 -3.12 6.19
N SER A 84 -13.56 -2.05 5.82
CA SER A 84 -13.51 -0.76 6.50
C SER A 84 -14.91 -0.36 6.91
N TYR A 85 -15.05 0.06 8.18
CA TYR A 85 -16.31 0.43 8.79
C TYR A 85 -16.26 1.90 9.21
N PRO A 86 -17.30 2.70 8.93
CA PRO A 86 -17.35 4.09 9.37
C PRO A 86 -17.56 4.17 10.89
N ALA A 87 -17.22 5.32 11.46
CA ALA A 87 -17.24 5.57 12.90
C ALA A 87 -18.63 5.31 13.52
N GLU A 88 -19.70 5.72 12.82
CA GLU A 88 -21.09 5.51 13.22
C GLU A 88 -21.48 4.04 13.45
N HIS A 89 -20.76 3.08 12.86
CA HIS A 89 -21.03 1.65 13.02
C HIS A 89 -20.08 0.93 14.00
N THR A 90 -19.05 1.62 14.50
CA THR A 90 -18.00 0.99 15.33
C THR A 90 -18.08 1.42 16.79
N HIS A 91 -18.52 2.66 17.06
CA HIS A 91 -18.98 3.26 18.33
C HIS A 91 -18.97 4.80 18.12
N PRO A 92 -19.90 5.59 18.68
CA PRO A 92 -20.01 7.03 18.42
C PRO A 92 -18.79 7.89 18.82
N THR A 93 -17.90 7.36 19.65
CA THR A 93 -16.63 8.02 20.04
C THR A 93 -15.39 7.36 19.42
N ASN A 94 -15.56 6.33 18.59
CA ASN A 94 -14.45 5.57 18.02
C ASN A 94 -14.11 6.10 16.62
N PRO A 95 -12.82 6.13 16.28
CA PRO A 95 -12.41 6.33 14.89
C PRO A 95 -12.92 5.19 14.00
N PRO A 96 -12.95 5.38 12.67
CA PRO A 96 -13.24 4.31 11.72
C PRO A 96 -12.39 3.05 11.99
N LEU A 97 -13.00 1.88 11.87
CA LEU A 97 -12.35 0.59 12.07
C LEU A 97 -12.00 -0.03 10.72
N PHE A 98 -10.95 -0.86 10.71
CA PHE A 98 -10.73 -1.81 9.63
C PHE A 98 -10.42 -3.20 10.18
N THR A 99 -10.70 -4.22 9.38
CA THR A 99 -10.27 -5.60 9.63
C THR A 99 -9.52 -6.14 8.42
N VAL A 100 -8.53 -6.98 8.68
CA VAL A 100 -7.76 -7.67 7.64
C VAL A 100 -7.61 -9.12 8.04
N ASP A 101 -8.19 -10.00 7.24
CA ASP A 101 -8.09 -11.45 7.42
C ASP A 101 -7.21 -12.03 6.34
N ALA A 102 -6.24 -12.86 6.71
CA ALA A 102 -5.42 -13.60 5.78
C ALA A 102 -5.49 -15.09 6.11
N TYR A 103 -5.81 -15.90 5.11
CA TYR A 103 -5.79 -17.35 5.20
C TYR A 103 -4.70 -17.87 4.28
N THR A 104 -3.79 -18.70 4.80
CA THR A 104 -2.58 -19.09 4.08
C THR A 104 -2.30 -20.58 4.19
N CYS A 105 -1.84 -21.17 3.09
CA CYS A 105 -1.40 -22.58 3.04
C CYS A 105 0.12 -22.71 2.82
N LYS A 106 0.87 -21.61 3.01
CA LYS A 106 2.32 -21.52 2.80
C LYS A 106 2.95 -20.82 4.00
N PRO A 107 4.28 -20.94 4.23
CA PRO A 107 4.96 -20.21 5.28
C PRO A 107 4.57 -18.73 5.27
N PHE A 108 3.93 -18.31 6.35
CA PHE A 108 3.42 -16.96 6.54
C PHE A 108 3.97 -16.42 7.85
N SER A 109 4.09 -15.10 7.93
CA SER A 109 4.54 -14.46 9.16
C SER A 109 3.50 -13.43 9.55
N ALA A 110 2.63 -13.78 10.50
CA ALA A 110 1.64 -12.87 11.06
C ALA A 110 2.31 -11.58 11.55
N ARG A 111 3.46 -11.68 12.21
CA ARG A 111 4.25 -10.51 12.66
C ARG A 111 4.64 -9.57 11.51
N LYS A 112 5.09 -10.09 10.36
CA LYS A 112 5.42 -9.25 9.20
C LYS A 112 4.18 -8.59 8.60
N SER A 113 3.08 -9.34 8.52
CA SER A 113 1.78 -8.81 8.10
C SER A 113 1.37 -7.64 8.99
N VAL A 114 1.30 -7.86 10.30
CA VAL A 114 0.92 -6.86 11.32
C VAL A 114 1.83 -5.62 11.29
N ALA A 115 3.15 -5.81 11.24
CA ALA A 115 4.09 -4.70 11.19
C ALA A 115 3.96 -3.88 9.90
N PHE A 116 3.70 -4.55 8.76
CA PHE A 116 3.37 -3.89 7.51
C PHE A 116 2.05 -3.11 7.63
N THR A 117 0.99 -3.74 8.11
CA THR A 117 -0.34 -3.13 8.25
C THR A 117 -0.31 -1.89 9.11
N ARG A 118 0.29 -1.97 10.30
CA ARG A 118 0.45 -0.83 11.21
C ARG A 118 1.13 0.35 10.53
N ARG A 119 2.25 0.10 9.83
CA ARG A 119 3.01 1.15 9.15
C ARG A 119 2.29 1.71 7.92
N TYR A 120 1.67 0.84 7.13
CA TYR A 120 1.06 1.23 5.86
C TYR A 120 -0.22 2.05 6.08
N LEU A 121 -1.06 1.61 7.02
CA LEU A 121 -2.32 2.27 7.35
C LEU A 121 -2.17 3.32 8.46
N LYS A 122 -0.98 3.40 9.09
CA LYS A 122 -0.71 4.25 10.27
C LYS A 122 -1.69 3.97 11.42
N ALA A 123 -2.02 2.69 11.62
CA ALA A 123 -2.97 2.27 12.64
C ALA A 123 -2.45 2.59 14.06
N ARG A 124 -3.19 3.44 14.79
CA ARG A 124 -2.91 3.81 16.19
C ARG A 124 -3.00 2.59 17.10
N HIS A 125 -4.12 1.88 17.01
CA HIS A 125 -4.38 0.64 17.72
C HIS A 125 -4.53 -0.49 16.72
N LEU A 126 -3.92 -1.63 17.00
CA LEU A 126 -4.01 -2.82 16.16
C LEU A 126 -3.83 -4.04 17.05
N GLU A 127 -4.86 -4.86 17.08
CA GLU A 127 -4.87 -6.17 17.71
C GLU A 127 -4.85 -7.25 16.63
N TRP A 128 -4.25 -8.40 16.93
CA TRP A 128 -4.17 -9.50 15.99
C TRP A 128 -4.14 -10.82 16.73
N LYS A 129 -4.62 -11.86 16.04
CA LYS A 129 -4.56 -13.24 16.50
C LYS A 129 -4.19 -14.11 15.31
N GLU A 130 -3.21 -14.98 15.52
CA GLU A 130 -2.89 -16.06 14.59
C GLU A 130 -3.62 -17.31 15.06
N ILE A 131 -4.24 -18.02 14.11
CA ILE A 131 -4.95 -19.26 14.35
C ILE A 131 -4.27 -20.33 13.51
N GLU A 132 -3.72 -21.33 14.19
CA GLU A 132 -3.17 -22.53 13.57
C GLU A 132 -4.22 -23.63 13.64
N ILE A 133 -4.35 -24.43 12.57
CA ILE A 133 -5.28 -25.56 12.45
C ILE A 133 -4.48 -26.85 12.57
#